data_AF-A0A9N9PBP7-F1
#
_entry.id   AF-A0A9N9PBP7-F1
#
_cell.length_a   1.000
_cell.length_b   1.000
_cell.length_c   1.000
_cell.angle_alpha   90.00
_cell.angle_beta   90.00
_cell.angle_gamma   90.00
#
_symmetry.space_group_name_H-M   'P 1'
#
loop_
_entity.id
_entity.type
_entity.pdbx_description
1 polymer ?
#
loop_
_entity_poly.entity_id
_entity_poly.type
_entity_poly.pdbx_seq_one_letter_code
_entity_poly.pdbx_strand_id
1 'polypeptide(L)'
;FYGCREILSISSGCFQDQDKSSEYIIQDIQDILGKIGFRLQDELTNDEILKLFNYLSSLIDDDNYEMLEGLEMIPLANGRFNKLNKLRKSDVITYLFPYDNENDLREILNEYSDEFITKDIPIELSKRLIGLEKKQIFNIKMLSEQMIADMVKKSLSYEEASRMDYSTLEVFMR
;
A
#
# COMPACT_ATOMS: atom_id res chain seq x y z
N PHE A 1 1.66 22.93 12.81
CA PHE A 1 0.74 22.35 13.80
C PHE A 1 -0.76 22.52 13.49
N TYR A 2 -1.22 23.50 12.69
CA TYR A 2 -2.66 23.60 12.34
C TYR A 2 -3.15 22.45 11.46
N GLY A 3 -2.39 22.06 10.42
CA GLY A 3 -2.78 21.00 9.49
C GLY A 3 -2.92 19.61 10.13
N CYS A 4 -2.05 19.24 11.08
CA CYS A 4 -2.12 17.93 11.73
C CYS A 4 -3.37 17.77 12.59
N ARG A 5 -3.79 18.84 13.28
CA ARG A 5 -5.06 18.83 14.05
C ARG A 5 -6.28 18.69 13.16
N GLU A 6 -6.28 19.32 11.98
CA GLU A 6 -7.36 19.15 10.99
C GLU A 6 -7.39 17.72 10.45
N ILE A 7 -6.24 17.15 10.06
CA ILE A 7 -6.15 15.77 9.56
C ILE A 7 -6.60 14.75 10.61
N LEU A 8 -6.20 14.92 11.87
CA LEU A 8 -6.63 14.08 12.99
C LEU A 8 -8.13 14.22 13.30
N SER A 9 -8.69 15.42 13.12
CA SER A 9 -10.14 15.64 13.24
C SER A 9 -10.90 14.96 12.10
N ILE A 10 -10.31 14.86 10.91
CA ILE A 10 -10.88 14.14 9.78
C ILE A 10 -10.84 12.62 10.03
N SER A 11 -9.70 12.08 10.45
CA SER A 11 -9.53 10.63 10.66
C SER A 11 -10.37 10.07 11.82
N SER A 12 -10.75 10.93 12.77
CA SER A 12 -11.66 10.60 13.88
C SER A 12 -13.15 10.77 13.54
N GLY A 13 -13.48 11.21 12.33
CA GLY A 13 -14.87 11.45 11.90
C GLY A 13 -15.48 12.73 12.51
N CYS A 14 -14.67 13.66 13.01
CA CYS A 14 -15.12 14.94 13.57
C CYS A 14 -15.46 16.00 12.51
N PHE A 15 -15.22 15.76 11.22
CA PHE A 15 -15.77 16.62 10.15
C PHE A 15 -17.25 16.30 9.94
N GLN A 16 -18.12 17.03 10.64
CA GLN A 16 -19.58 16.97 10.53
C GLN A 16 -20.17 17.98 9.52
N ASP A 17 -19.43 18.36 8.47
CA ASP A 17 -20.03 19.16 7.40
C ASP A 17 -20.79 18.24 6.44
N GLN A 18 -22.07 18.00 6.74
CA GLN A 18 -22.99 17.16 5.97
C GLN A 18 -23.35 17.70 4.57
N ASP A 19 -22.73 18.79 4.12
CA ASP A 19 -23.07 19.49 2.86
C ASP A 19 -21.93 19.58 1.83
N LYS A 20 -20.72 19.08 2.13
CA LYS A 20 -19.63 19.06 1.14
C LYS A 20 -19.61 17.73 0.38
N SER A 21 -19.61 17.80 -0.96
CA SER A 21 -19.35 16.63 -1.81
C SER A 21 -18.00 15.98 -1.43
N SER A 22 -17.94 14.64 -1.46
CA SER A 22 -16.73 13.86 -1.18
C SER A 22 -15.51 14.36 -1.96
N GLU A 23 -15.72 14.84 -3.18
CA GLU A 23 -14.68 15.39 -4.05
C GLU A 23 -14.01 16.63 -3.42
N TYR A 24 -14.80 17.53 -2.81
CA TYR A 24 -14.26 18.70 -2.11
C TYR A 24 -13.50 18.32 -0.84
N ILE A 25 -13.94 17.29 -0.11
CA ILE A 25 -13.25 16.82 1.09
C ILE A 25 -11.87 16.25 0.71
N ILE A 26 -11.81 15.46 -0.37
CA ILE A 26 -10.55 14.87 -0.82
C ILE A 26 -9.62 15.95 -1.39
N GLN A 27 -10.15 16.90 -2.16
CA GLN A 27 -9.36 18.01 -2.67
C GLN A 27 -8.84 18.90 -1.53
N ASP A 28 -9.66 19.21 -0.52
CA ASP A 28 -9.24 19.95 0.68
C ASP A 28 -8.11 19.18 1.40
N ILE A 29 -8.23 17.85 1.52
CA ILE A 29 -7.19 17.01 2.13
C ILE A 29 -5.92 16.97 1.28
N GLN A 30 -6.01 16.82 -0.03
CA GLN A 30 -4.84 16.88 -0.92
C GLN A 30 -4.19 18.26 -0.91
N ASP A 31 -4.97 19.33 -0.85
CA ASP A 31 -4.49 20.70 -0.71
C ASP A 31 -3.79 20.92 0.63
N ILE A 32 -4.37 20.42 1.73
CA ILE A 32 -3.74 20.44 3.06
C ILE A 32 -2.44 19.64 2.98
N LEU A 33 -2.46 18.39 2.55
CA LEU A 33 -1.26 17.56 2.47
C LEU A 33 -0.19 18.14 1.52
N GLY A 34 -0.61 18.73 0.40
CA GLY A 34 0.25 19.38 -0.60
C GLY A 34 0.82 20.73 -0.15
N LYS A 35 0.05 21.55 0.57
CA LYS A 35 0.50 22.84 1.11
C LYS A 35 1.52 22.69 2.23
N ILE A 36 1.43 21.60 3.00
CA ILE A 36 2.33 21.41 4.13
C ILE A 36 3.64 20.72 3.66
N GLY A 37 3.66 20.06 2.48
CA GLY A 37 4.87 19.40 1.96
C GLY A 37 5.34 18.23 2.83
N PHE A 38 4.43 17.67 3.63
CA PHE A 38 4.72 16.72 4.69
C PHE A 38 4.73 15.28 4.20
N ARG A 39 5.58 14.47 4.83
CA ARG A 39 5.39 13.02 4.88
C ARG A 39 4.36 12.75 5.96
N LEU A 40 3.31 12.00 5.63
CA LEU A 40 2.29 11.62 6.61
C LEU A 40 2.92 10.94 7.84
N GLN A 41 3.98 10.16 7.60
CA GLN A 41 4.74 9.45 8.62
C GLN A 41 5.49 10.36 9.61
N ASP A 42 5.72 11.63 9.26
CA ASP A 42 6.43 12.56 10.16
C ASP A 42 5.48 13.14 11.23
N GLU A 43 4.17 13.09 10.99
CA GLU A 43 3.15 13.79 11.81
C GLU A 43 2.06 12.87 12.35
N LEU A 44 1.85 11.72 11.72
CA LEU A 44 0.84 10.74 12.10
C LEU A 44 1.48 9.41 12.46
N THR A 45 0.89 8.74 13.43
CA THR A 45 1.19 7.34 13.73
C THR A 45 0.69 6.43 12.60
N ASN A 46 1.28 5.23 12.47
CA ASN A 46 0.86 4.26 11.47
C ASN A 46 -0.65 3.95 11.54
N ASP A 47 -1.22 3.84 12.74
CA ASP A 47 -2.65 3.60 12.94
C ASP A 47 -3.52 4.77 12.42
N GLU A 48 -3.09 6.01 12.63
CA GLU A 48 -3.79 7.20 12.13
C GLU A 48 -3.74 7.28 10.60
N ILE A 49 -2.62 6.92 9.98
CA ILE A 49 -2.50 6.84 8.51
C ILE A 49 -3.42 5.77 7.95
N LEU A 50 -3.49 4.59 8.58
CA LEU A 50 -4.39 3.51 8.14
C LEU A 50 -5.87 3.91 8.30
N LYS A 51 -6.24 4.58 9.40
CA LYS A 51 -7.59 5.11 9.60
C LYS A 51 -7.94 6.16 8.56
N LEU A 52 -7.02 7.09 8.28
CA LEU A 52 -7.19 8.10 7.24
C LEU A 52 -7.35 7.47 5.86
N PHE A 53 -6.52 6.47 5.52
CA PHE A 53 -6.63 5.77 4.25
C PHE A 53 -7.98 5.05 4.11
N ASN A 54 -8.44 4.37 5.17
CA ASN A 54 -9.75 3.72 5.15
C ASN A 54 -10.91 4.72 5.03
N TYR A 55 -10.84 5.85 5.75
CA TYR A 55 -11.81 6.93 5.67
C TYR A 55 -11.87 7.54 4.26
N LEU A 56 -10.74 7.98 3.71
CA LEU A 56 -10.66 8.54 2.36
C LEU A 56 -11.16 7.57 1.31
N SER A 57 -10.75 6.30 1.40
CA SER A 57 -11.22 5.26 0.49
C SER A 57 -12.74 5.06 0.59
N SER A 58 -13.35 5.29 1.76
CA SER A 58 -14.80 5.15 1.96
C SER A 58 -15.60 6.30 1.37
N LEU A 59 -14.99 7.47 1.18
CA LEU A 59 -15.62 8.64 0.57
C LEU A 59 -15.59 8.60 -0.96
N ILE A 60 -14.75 7.73 -1.53
CA ILE A 60 -14.51 7.64 -2.96
C ILE A 60 -15.41 6.58 -3.57
N ASP A 61 -16.22 6.99 -4.53
CA ASP A 61 -16.91 6.06 -5.43
C ASP A 61 -15.91 5.31 -6.31
N ASP A 62 -16.32 4.14 -6.80
CA ASP A 62 -15.44 3.19 -7.47
C ASP A 62 -14.63 3.73 -8.67
N ASP A 63 -15.01 4.88 -9.23
CA ASP A 63 -14.38 5.50 -10.40
C ASP A 63 -13.42 6.67 -10.05
N ASN A 64 -13.38 7.13 -8.79
CA ASN A 64 -12.63 8.34 -8.41
C ASN A 64 -11.38 8.06 -7.56
N TYR A 65 -10.90 6.80 -7.53
CA TYR A 65 -9.70 6.44 -6.77
C TYR A 65 -8.45 7.20 -7.18
N GLU A 66 -8.41 7.76 -8.40
CA GLU A 66 -7.30 8.60 -8.83
C GLU A 66 -7.05 9.84 -7.96
N MET A 67 -8.05 10.27 -7.18
CA MET A 67 -7.90 11.34 -6.20
C MET A 67 -7.01 10.95 -5.01
N LEU A 68 -6.63 9.68 -4.85
CA LEU A 68 -5.65 9.26 -3.85
C LEU A 68 -4.21 9.32 -4.37
N GLU A 69 -4.00 9.69 -5.63
CA GLU A 69 -2.68 9.75 -6.24
C GLU A 69 -1.73 10.65 -5.43
N GLY A 70 -0.52 10.15 -5.18
CA GLY A 70 0.57 10.85 -4.50
C GLY A 70 0.55 10.73 -2.97
N LEU A 71 -0.52 10.20 -2.38
CA LEU A 71 -0.65 10.03 -0.93
C LEU A 71 0.23 8.88 -0.43
N GLU A 72 1.07 9.15 0.58
CA GLU A 72 1.98 8.19 1.24
C GLU A 72 1.19 7.30 2.24
N MET A 73 0.34 6.43 1.71
CA MET A 73 -0.65 5.66 2.49
C MET A 73 -0.59 4.14 2.26
N ILE A 74 0.30 3.63 1.40
CA ILE A 74 0.50 2.19 1.23
C ILE A 74 1.43 1.67 2.34
N PRO A 75 0.97 0.87 3.30
CA PRO A 75 1.80 0.42 4.41
C PRO A 75 2.71 -0.72 3.95
N LEU A 76 4.03 -0.55 4.13
CA LEU A 76 5.04 -1.53 3.73
C LEU A 76 5.46 -2.45 4.89
N ALA A 77 6.01 -3.62 4.57
CA ALA A 77 6.50 -4.59 5.53
C ALA A 77 7.65 -4.07 6.40
N ASN A 78 8.44 -3.12 5.90
CA ASN A 78 9.49 -2.44 6.67
C ASN A 78 8.98 -1.38 7.66
N GLY A 79 7.65 -1.22 7.81
CA GLY A 79 7.02 -0.25 8.71
C GLY A 79 6.92 1.17 8.16
N ARG A 80 7.37 1.41 6.92
CA ARG A 80 7.22 2.68 6.21
C ARG A 80 5.96 2.72 5.37
N PHE A 81 5.61 3.89 4.85
CA PHE A 81 4.52 4.03 3.88
C PHE A 81 5.08 4.41 2.50
N ASN A 82 4.49 3.86 1.46
CA ASN A 82 4.74 4.23 0.07
C ASN A 82 3.59 5.06 -0.48
N LYS A 83 3.86 5.77 -1.57
CA LYS A 83 2.88 6.58 -2.29
C LYS A 83 1.98 5.74 -3.18
N LEU A 84 0.70 6.07 -3.22
CA LEU A 84 -0.23 5.63 -4.25
C LEU A 84 0.11 6.31 -5.58
N ASN A 85 0.92 5.67 -6.42
CA ASN A 85 1.30 6.22 -7.72
C ASN A 85 0.52 5.52 -8.84
N LYS A 86 0.02 6.28 -9.82
CA LYS A 86 -0.61 5.67 -11.00
C LYS A 86 0.38 4.73 -11.69
N LEU A 87 -0.10 3.59 -12.18
CA LEU A 87 0.72 2.54 -12.79
C LEU A 87 1.68 3.06 -13.87
N ARG A 88 1.30 4.10 -14.62
CA ARG A 88 2.10 4.68 -15.71
C ARG A 88 3.13 5.73 -15.27
N LYS A 89 3.17 6.11 -13.99
CA LYS A 89 4.04 7.18 -13.46
C LYS A 89 5.19 6.68 -12.59
N SER A 90 5.24 5.38 -12.28
CA SER A 90 6.28 4.81 -11.42
C SER A 90 6.68 3.43 -11.90
N ASP A 91 7.98 3.20 -12.00
CA ASP A 91 8.55 1.87 -12.27
C ASP A 91 8.59 0.98 -11.02
N VAL A 92 8.36 1.57 -9.84
CA VAL A 92 8.35 0.85 -8.57
C VAL A 92 6.97 0.21 -8.39
N ILE A 93 6.92 -1.12 -8.35
CA ILE A 93 5.71 -1.88 -8.08
C ILE A 93 5.69 -2.20 -6.59
N THR A 94 4.55 -1.98 -5.94
CA THR A 94 4.33 -2.49 -4.58
C THR A 94 3.52 -3.77 -4.64
N TYR A 95 3.99 -4.82 -3.99
CA TYR A 95 3.41 -6.15 -4.05
C TYR A 95 2.49 -6.41 -2.87
N LEU A 96 1.30 -6.92 -3.16
CA LEU A 96 0.32 -7.37 -2.18
C LEU A 96 0.37 -8.90 -2.07
N PHE A 97 0.45 -9.42 -0.85
CA PHE A 97 0.35 -10.87 -0.65
C PHE A 97 -1.08 -11.37 -0.90
N PRO A 98 -1.25 -12.54 -1.54
CA PRO A 98 -2.54 -13.21 -1.59
C PRO A 98 -2.98 -13.59 -0.16
N TYR A 99 -4.27 -13.42 0.12
CA TYR A 99 -4.86 -13.55 1.45
C TYR A 99 -4.69 -14.96 2.05
N ASP A 100 -4.60 -15.98 1.20
CA ASP A 100 -4.60 -17.40 1.59
C ASP A 100 -3.20 -18.03 1.65
N ASN A 101 -2.13 -17.23 1.64
CA ASN A 101 -0.78 -17.81 1.69
C ASN A 101 -0.39 -18.12 3.16
N GLU A 102 -0.52 -19.39 3.54
CA GLU A 102 -0.12 -19.92 4.86
C GLU A 102 1.38 -19.77 5.11
N ASN A 103 2.18 -19.74 4.04
CA ASN A 103 3.62 -19.58 4.16
C ASN A 103 3.98 -18.11 4.35
N ASP A 104 4.60 -17.83 5.48
CA ASP A 104 5.09 -16.51 5.76
C ASP A 104 6.43 -16.26 5.07
N LEU A 105 6.37 -15.93 3.77
CA LEU A 105 7.53 -15.61 2.94
C LEU A 105 8.30 -14.36 3.41
N ARG A 106 7.87 -13.69 4.49
CA ARG A 106 8.53 -12.52 5.11
C ARG A 106 9.99 -12.79 5.45
N GLU A 107 10.35 -14.00 5.87
CA GLU A 107 11.76 -14.32 6.19
C GLU A 107 12.64 -14.39 4.94
N ILE A 108 12.12 -14.95 3.85
CA ILE A 108 12.84 -15.14 2.57
C ILE A 108 12.94 -13.82 1.82
N LEU A 109 11.89 -12.98 1.92
CA LEU A 109 11.76 -11.75 1.16
C LEU A 109 12.06 -10.49 2.00
N ASN A 110 12.72 -10.64 3.15
CA ASN A 110 13.00 -9.53 4.06
C ASN A 110 13.82 -8.41 3.41
N GLU A 111 14.73 -8.76 2.49
CA GLU A 111 15.55 -7.82 1.73
C GLU A 111 14.72 -6.92 0.79
N TYR A 112 13.49 -7.32 0.49
CA TYR A 112 12.53 -6.61 -0.35
C TYR A 112 11.39 -6.00 0.48
N SER A 113 11.55 -5.87 1.81
CA SER A 113 10.51 -5.40 2.73
C SER A 113 9.99 -3.98 2.44
N ASP A 114 10.69 -3.21 1.61
CA ASP A 114 10.27 -1.91 1.09
C ASP A 114 9.42 -1.99 -0.19
N GLU A 115 9.29 -3.17 -0.80
CA GLU A 115 8.46 -3.42 -1.98
C GLU A 115 7.14 -4.15 -1.62
N PHE A 116 7.01 -4.69 -0.41
CA PHE A 116 5.83 -5.46 0.01
C PHE A 116 4.88 -4.68 0.90
N ILE A 117 3.58 -4.76 0.61
CA ILE A 117 2.52 -4.32 1.54
C ILE A 117 2.53 -5.23 2.76
N THR A 118 2.51 -4.63 3.97
CA THR A 118 2.45 -5.42 5.21
C THR A 118 1.17 -6.26 5.29
N LYS A 119 1.28 -7.47 5.83
CA LYS A 119 0.13 -8.35 6.13
C LYS A 119 -0.69 -7.82 7.31
N ASP A 120 -0.12 -6.96 8.14
CA ASP A 120 -0.72 -6.49 9.40
C ASP A 120 -1.70 -5.30 9.18
N ILE A 121 -2.41 -5.30 8.05
CA ILE A 121 -3.44 -4.29 7.73
C ILE A 121 -4.85 -4.82 8.00
N PRO A 122 -5.83 -3.93 8.29
CA PRO A 122 -7.22 -4.32 8.38
C PRO A 122 -7.72 -5.03 7.12
N ILE A 123 -8.52 -6.08 7.28
CA ILE A 123 -9.05 -6.88 6.16
C ILE A 123 -9.80 -6.03 5.12
N GLU A 124 -10.53 -5.02 5.56
CA GLU A 124 -11.25 -4.12 4.65
C GLU A 124 -10.30 -3.28 3.79
N LEU A 125 -9.15 -2.89 4.34
CA LEU A 125 -8.13 -2.19 3.57
C LEU A 125 -7.42 -3.12 2.58
N SER A 126 -7.15 -4.36 2.99
CA SER A 126 -6.63 -5.40 2.10
C SER A 126 -7.57 -5.62 0.91
N LYS A 127 -8.87 -5.81 1.15
CA LYS A 127 -9.89 -5.96 0.08
C LYS A 127 -9.91 -4.75 -0.86
N ARG A 128 -9.81 -3.53 -0.33
CA ARG A 128 -9.73 -2.30 -1.15
C ARG A 128 -8.48 -2.30 -2.03
N LEU A 129 -7.31 -2.62 -1.49
CA LEU A 129 -6.06 -2.72 -2.25
C LEU A 129 -6.15 -3.77 -3.37
N ILE A 130 -6.79 -4.91 -3.10
CA ILE A 130 -7.10 -5.93 -4.13
C ILE A 130 -8.01 -5.34 -5.22
N GLY A 131 -9.03 -4.57 -4.83
CA GLY A 131 -9.91 -3.88 -5.78
C GLY A 131 -9.16 -2.89 -6.67
N LEU A 132 -8.25 -2.11 -6.08
CA LEU A 132 -7.40 -1.16 -6.80
C LEU A 132 -6.44 -1.84 -7.78
N GLU A 133 -5.86 -2.96 -7.36
CA GLU A 133 -4.98 -3.79 -8.19
C GLU A 133 -5.73 -4.34 -9.41
N LYS A 134 -6.93 -4.91 -9.21
CA LYS A 134 -7.77 -5.42 -10.31
C LYS A 134 -8.16 -4.35 -11.32
N LYS A 135 -8.41 -3.12 -10.86
CA LYS A 135 -8.69 -1.96 -11.71
C LYS A 135 -7.45 -1.45 -12.44
N GLN A 136 -6.25 -1.88 -12.06
CA GLN A 136 -4.96 -1.47 -12.63
C GLN A 136 -4.74 0.06 -12.63
N ILE A 137 -5.28 0.74 -11.62
CA ILE A 137 -5.18 2.20 -11.47
C ILE A 137 -3.79 2.58 -10.92
N PHE A 138 -3.37 1.91 -9.86
CA PHE A 138 -2.13 2.17 -9.14
C PHE A 138 -1.08 1.10 -9.42
N ASN A 139 0.17 1.41 -9.08
CA ASN A 139 1.35 0.54 -9.14
C ASN A 139 1.35 -0.56 -8.07
N ILE A 140 0.19 -1.13 -7.75
CA ILE A 140 0.04 -2.26 -6.83
C ILE A 140 -0.15 -3.50 -7.68
N LYS A 141 0.51 -4.61 -7.34
CA LYS A 141 0.31 -5.91 -7.99
C LYS A 141 0.12 -7.02 -6.98
N MET A 142 -0.75 -7.96 -7.29
CA MET A 142 -0.82 -9.20 -6.52
C MET A 142 0.48 -10.00 -6.76
N LEU A 143 1.11 -10.42 -5.67
CA LEU A 143 2.30 -11.25 -5.73
C LEU A 143 1.92 -12.64 -6.26
N SER A 144 2.58 -13.08 -7.33
CA SER A 144 2.41 -14.42 -7.89
C SER A 144 3.59 -15.33 -7.54
N GLU A 145 3.36 -16.64 -7.57
CA GLU A 145 4.41 -17.66 -7.40
C GLU A 145 5.59 -17.43 -8.35
N GLN A 146 5.32 -17.08 -9.62
CA GLN A 146 6.36 -16.78 -10.59
C GLN A 146 7.22 -15.59 -10.17
N MET A 147 6.60 -14.52 -9.66
CA MET A 147 7.33 -13.35 -9.17
C MET A 147 8.19 -13.69 -7.95
N ILE A 148 7.66 -14.50 -7.02
CA ILE A 148 8.41 -15.00 -5.86
C ILE A 148 9.62 -15.81 -6.33
N ALA A 149 9.43 -16.75 -7.27
CA ALA A 149 10.52 -17.55 -7.81
C ALA A 149 11.60 -16.68 -8.48
N ASP A 150 11.20 -15.65 -9.22
CA ASP A 150 12.13 -14.73 -9.88
C ASP A 150 12.89 -13.85 -8.86
N MET A 151 12.22 -13.38 -7.81
CA MET A 151 12.85 -12.63 -6.71
C MET A 151 13.85 -13.50 -5.94
N VAL A 152 13.48 -14.72 -5.58
CA VAL A 152 14.36 -15.68 -4.90
C VAL A 152 15.58 -16.02 -5.77
N LYS A 153 15.39 -16.24 -7.07
CA LYS A 153 16.52 -16.45 -8.00
C LYS A 153 17.46 -15.25 -8.06
N LYS A 154 16.94 -14.03 -7.92
CA LYS A 154 17.73 -12.79 -7.94
C LYS A 154 18.48 -12.56 -6.63
N SER A 155 17.93 -12.98 -5.49
CA SER A 155 18.57 -12.86 -4.18
C SER A 155 19.64 -13.94 -3.94
N LEU A 156 19.54 -15.08 -4.63
CA LEU A 156 20.57 -16.13 -4.61
C LEU A 156 21.76 -15.73 -5.49
N SER A 157 22.98 -15.99 -5.02
CA SER A 157 24.17 -15.81 -5.86
C SER A 157 24.13 -16.75 -7.08
N TYR A 158 24.86 -16.43 -8.16
CA TYR A 158 24.89 -17.23 -9.39
C TYR A 158 25.25 -18.72 -9.16
N GLU A 159 26.06 -19.01 -8.14
CA GLU A 159 26.45 -20.37 -7.73
C GLU A 159 25.36 -21.12 -6.93
N GLU A 160 24.48 -20.40 -6.24
CA GLU A 160 23.37 -20.98 -5.46
C GLU A 160 22.13 -21.19 -6.35
N ALA A 161 21.83 -20.22 -7.23
CA ALA A 161 20.73 -20.31 -8.18
C ALA A 161 20.92 -21.43 -9.21
N SER A 162 22.17 -21.76 -9.59
CA SER A 162 22.48 -22.85 -10.53
C SER A 162 22.42 -24.25 -9.91
N ARG A 163 22.33 -24.35 -8.58
CA ARG A 163 22.21 -25.62 -7.83
C ARG A 163 20.78 -25.94 -7.37
N MET A 164 19.85 -24.99 -7.43
CA MET A 164 18.45 -25.22 -7.06
C MET A 164 17.66 -25.81 -8.24
N ASP A 165 17.26 -27.07 -8.09
CA ASP A 165 16.22 -27.69 -8.91
C ASP A 165 14.86 -27.02 -8.60
N TYR A 166 14.00 -26.89 -9.63
CA TYR A 166 12.62 -26.42 -9.52
C TYR A 166 11.83 -27.13 -8.39
N SER A 167 12.16 -28.39 -8.09
CA SER A 167 11.57 -29.15 -6.97
C SER A 167 11.82 -28.52 -5.58
N THR A 168 12.91 -27.78 -5.40
CA THR A 168 13.24 -27.11 -4.12
C THR A 168 12.48 -25.80 -3.97
N LEU A 169 12.20 -25.09 -5.07
CA LEU A 169 11.32 -23.92 -5.08
C LEU A 169 9.86 -24.31 -4.81
N GLU A 170 9.41 -25.47 -5.30
CA GLU A 170 8.05 -25.98 -4.99
C GLU A 170 7.81 -26.17 -3.48
N VAL A 171 8.84 -26.51 -2.70
CA VAL A 171 8.70 -26.69 -1.24
C VAL A 171 8.47 -25.35 -0.52
N PHE A 172 8.98 -24.24 -1.06
CA PHE A 172 8.72 -22.90 -0.51
C PHE A 172 7.41 -22.29 -1.02
N MET A 173 6.87 -22.80 -2.13
CA MET A 173 5.66 -22.29 -2.79
C MET A 173 4.38 -23.10 -2.46
N ARG A 174 4.50 -24.26 -1.79
CA ARG A 174 3.37 -25.04 -1.27
C ARG A 174 3.10 -24.76 0.19
#